data_AF-A0A357BZC7-F1
#
_entry.id   AF-A0A357BZC7-F1
#
_cell.length_a   1.000
_cell.length_b   1.000
_cell.length_c   1.000
_cell.angle_alpha   90.00
_cell.angle_beta   90.00
_cell.angle_gamma   90.00
#
_symmetry.space_group_name_H-M   'P 1'
#
loop_
_entity.id
_entity.type
_entity.pdbx_description
1 polymer ?
#
loop_
_entity_poly.entity_id
_entity_poly.type
_entity_poly.pdbx_seq_one_letter_code
_entity_poly.pdbx_strand_id
1 'polypeptide(L)'
;MKYREISKRKKSYNYELAETISIQTGILGCNVEIPKFVKLTPDGILTVFAGYAWDGASGIPDSKITRTASLIHDALYQLIREGLLSREQHRLAADNLFRDICIARGGNKTIAGIYWQGLRWFGEKATYPVKNDLEPVIEDKDIILRNVA
;
A
#
# COMPACT_ATOMS: atom_id res chain seq x y z
N MET A 1 -9.16 -8.07 9.04
CA MET A 1 -8.90 -6.71 8.58
C MET A 1 -10.16 -5.90 8.74
N LYS A 2 -10.14 -5.05 9.77
CA LYS A 2 -11.11 -4.00 10.01
C LYS A 2 -10.63 -2.72 9.32
N TYR A 3 -11.54 -1.98 8.71
CA TYR A 3 -11.27 -0.71 8.06
C TYR A 3 -12.49 0.21 8.19
N ARG A 4 -12.30 1.49 7.91
CA ARG A 4 -13.34 2.51 7.85
C ARG A 4 -13.42 3.03 6.42
N GLU A 5 -14.63 3.20 5.91
CA GLU A 5 -14.85 3.91 4.64
C GLU A 5 -14.84 5.41 4.91
N ILE A 6 -14.12 6.18 4.09
CA ILE A 6 -14.01 7.64 4.24
C ILE A 6 -14.78 8.30 3.10
N SER A 7 -15.66 9.26 3.43
CA SER A 7 -16.36 10.03 2.42
C SER A 7 -15.42 11.02 1.73
N LYS A 8 -15.38 11.01 0.38
CA LYS A 8 -14.56 11.88 -0.50
C LYS A 8 -14.68 13.40 -0.28
N ARG A 9 -15.59 13.88 0.58
CA ARG A 9 -15.81 15.32 0.79
C ARG A 9 -14.62 16.06 1.45
N LYS A 10 -13.58 15.37 1.94
CA LYS A 10 -12.39 15.99 2.55
C LYS A 10 -11.03 15.34 2.28
N LYS A 11 -10.96 14.13 1.70
CA LYS A 11 -9.68 13.43 1.44
C LYS A 11 -9.73 12.65 0.14
N SER A 12 -8.56 12.50 -0.48
CA SER A 12 -8.33 11.82 -1.77
C SER A 12 -8.56 10.30 -1.72
N TYR A 13 -8.72 9.71 -0.52
CA TYR A 13 -8.73 8.27 -0.25
C TYR A 13 -10.10 7.69 0.08
N ASN A 14 -10.30 6.39 -0.19
CA ASN A 14 -11.56 5.69 0.03
C ASN A 14 -11.63 4.92 1.36
N TYR A 15 -10.51 4.46 1.90
CA TYR A 15 -10.46 3.60 3.08
C TYR A 15 -9.37 4.03 4.07
N GLU A 16 -9.58 3.75 5.36
CA GLU A 16 -8.59 3.89 6.44
C GLU A 16 -8.52 2.60 7.27
N LEU A 17 -7.29 2.17 7.57
CA LEU A 17 -7.04 0.90 8.26
C LEU A 17 -7.34 1.07 9.75
N ALA A 18 -8.27 0.27 10.28
CA ALA A 18 -8.70 0.43 11.67
C ALA A 18 -7.81 -0.30 12.68
N GLU A 19 -7.05 -1.29 12.24
CA GLU A 19 -6.17 -2.11 13.08
C GLU A 19 -4.84 -2.36 12.37
N THR A 20 -3.72 -2.25 13.09
CA THR A 20 -2.40 -2.59 12.54
C THR A 20 -2.40 -4.05 12.08
N ILE A 21 -1.89 -4.29 10.88
CA ILE A 21 -1.73 -5.63 10.33
C ILE A 21 -0.28 -5.89 9.97
N SER A 22 0.13 -7.15 10.08
CA SER A 22 1.44 -7.62 9.62
C SER A 22 1.27 -8.82 8.69
N ILE A 23 2.04 -8.87 7.61
CA ILE A 23 2.00 -9.94 6.62
C ILE A 23 3.41 -10.30 6.15
N GLN A 24 3.64 -11.59 5.89
CA GLN A 24 4.85 -12.06 5.24
C GLN A 24 4.80 -11.76 3.73
N THR A 25 5.77 -10.98 3.24
CA THR A 25 5.81 -10.53 1.83
C THR A 25 6.79 -11.30 0.95
N GLY A 26 7.79 -11.95 1.56
CA GLY A 26 8.91 -12.58 0.85
C GLY A 26 9.95 -11.57 0.33
N ILE A 27 9.79 -10.27 0.57
CA ILE A 27 10.79 -9.25 0.28
C ILE A 27 11.79 -9.20 1.44
N LEU A 28 12.94 -9.85 1.27
CA LEU A 28 13.94 -10.02 2.33
C LEU A 28 15.07 -9.00 2.24
N GLY A 29 15.77 -8.77 3.37
CA GLY A 29 16.97 -7.95 3.44
C GLY A 29 16.73 -6.43 3.44
N CYS A 30 15.47 -5.98 3.40
CA CYS A 30 15.10 -4.58 3.50
C CYS A 30 14.78 -4.19 4.95
N ASN A 31 15.33 -3.07 5.43
CA ASN A 31 14.94 -2.47 6.70
C ASN A 31 14.51 -1.03 6.43
N VAL A 32 13.22 -0.83 6.17
CA VAL A 32 12.68 0.46 5.76
C VAL A 32 11.37 0.74 6.48
N GLU A 33 11.14 2.01 6.79
CA GLU A 33 9.89 2.43 7.41
C GLU A 33 9.51 3.85 7.00
N ILE A 34 8.21 4.07 6.90
CA ILE A 34 7.59 5.38 6.94
C ILE A 34 6.93 5.46 8.32
N PRO A 35 7.47 6.27 9.24
CA PRO A 35 7.05 6.28 10.64
C PRO A 35 5.53 6.41 10.78
N LYS A 36 4.91 5.53 11.58
CA LYS A 36 3.46 5.44 11.83
C LYS A 36 2.60 4.93 10.66
N PHE A 37 3.16 4.58 9.51
CA PHE A 37 2.38 4.14 8.33
C PHE A 37 2.71 2.72 7.91
N VAL A 38 3.98 2.48 7.57
CA VAL A 38 4.41 1.19 7.06
C VAL A 38 5.84 0.90 7.49
N LYS A 39 6.12 -0.36 7.80
CA LYS A 39 7.46 -0.87 8.10
C LYS A 39 7.67 -2.21 7.42
N LEU A 40 8.81 -2.37 6.76
CA LEU A 40 9.27 -3.64 6.23
C LEU A 40 10.58 -4.01 6.93
N THR A 41 10.57 -5.16 7.61
CA THR A 41 11.71 -5.68 8.34
C THR A 41 12.53 -6.67 7.49
N PRO A 42 13.81 -6.94 7.84
CA PRO A 42 14.71 -7.77 7.02
C PRO A 42 14.25 -9.21 6.77
N ASP A 43 13.41 -9.75 7.65
CA ASP A 43 12.76 -11.06 7.54
C ASP A 43 11.54 -11.05 6.61
N GLY A 44 11.20 -9.90 6.02
CA GLY A 44 10.14 -9.73 5.04
C GLY A 44 8.75 -9.56 5.62
N ILE A 45 8.64 -9.22 6.90
CA ILE A 45 7.38 -8.84 7.53
C ILE A 45 7.07 -7.38 7.17
N LEU A 46 5.99 -7.17 6.41
CA LEU A 46 5.42 -5.85 6.19
C LEU A 46 4.35 -5.59 7.23
N THR A 47 4.54 -4.55 8.03
CA THR A 47 3.57 -4.03 8.98
C THR A 47 2.96 -2.75 8.45
N VAL A 48 1.64 -2.71 8.34
CA VAL A 48 0.87 -1.52 7.99
C VAL A 48 0.10 -1.08 9.23
N PHE A 49 0.38 0.12 9.71
CA PHE A 49 -0.15 0.62 10.98
C PHE A 49 -1.58 1.15 10.83
N ALA A 50 -2.36 1.07 11.91
CA ALA A 50 -3.68 1.69 11.97
C ALA A 50 -3.61 3.19 11.64
N GLY A 51 -4.62 3.69 10.92
CA GLY A 51 -4.65 5.06 10.39
C GLY A 51 -4.07 5.19 8.98
N TYR A 52 -3.51 4.12 8.40
CA TYR A 52 -3.08 4.11 7.00
C TYR A 52 -4.30 4.26 6.07
N ALA A 53 -4.28 5.28 5.20
CA ALA A 53 -5.34 5.55 4.23
C ALA A 53 -4.95 5.06 2.83
N TRP A 54 -5.90 4.49 2.09
CA TRP A 54 -5.67 3.98 0.73
C TRP A 54 -6.92 4.02 -0.15
N ASP A 55 -6.74 3.86 -1.47
CA ASP A 55 -7.80 4.05 -2.47
C ASP A 55 -8.64 2.80 -2.72
N GLY A 56 -8.26 1.65 -2.16
CA GLY A 56 -8.82 0.37 -2.56
C GLY A 56 -8.22 -0.13 -3.86
N ALA A 57 -8.87 -1.12 -4.48
CA ALA A 57 -8.37 -1.76 -5.68
C ALA A 57 -8.71 -0.92 -6.93
N SER A 58 -7.96 0.16 -7.13
CA SER A 58 -8.15 1.07 -8.27
C SER A 58 -8.15 0.34 -9.61
N GLY A 59 -9.21 0.51 -10.40
CA GLY A 59 -9.38 -0.11 -11.72
C GLY A 59 -10.00 -1.51 -11.71
N ILE A 60 -10.29 -2.09 -10.54
CA ILE A 60 -11.01 -3.37 -10.41
C ILE A 60 -12.06 -3.31 -9.29
N PRO A 61 -13.01 -4.27 -9.21
CA PRO A 61 -14.00 -4.26 -8.15
C PRO A 61 -13.40 -4.44 -6.75
N ASP A 62 -13.87 -3.62 -5.80
CA ASP A 62 -13.55 -3.74 -4.38
C ASP A 62 -14.33 -4.88 -3.72
N SER A 63 -13.64 -5.98 -3.48
CA SER A 63 -14.09 -7.12 -2.68
C SER A 63 -13.31 -7.18 -1.38
N LYS A 64 -13.69 -8.05 -0.45
CA LYS A 64 -12.89 -8.29 0.78
C LYS A 64 -11.45 -8.74 0.44
N ILE A 65 -11.29 -9.52 -0.63
CA ILE A 65 -10.01 -10.05 -1.09
C ILE A 65 -9.18 -8.93 -1.71
N THR A 66 -9.72 -8.25 -2.73
CA THR A 66 -8.99 -7.22 -3.48
C THR A 66 -8.68 -6.01 -2.63
N ARG A 67 -9.54 -5.62 -1.65
CA ARG A 67 -9.22 -4.55 -0.70
C ARG A 67 -8.04 -4.88 0.22
N THR A 68 -7.93 -6.14 0.64
CA THR A 68 -6.79 -6.55 1.47
C THR A 68 -5.51 -6.60 0.64
N ALA A 69 -5.59 -7.11 -0.60
CA ALA A 69 -4.46 -7.15 -1.50
C ALA A 69 -3.99 -5.75 -1.91
N SER A 70 -4.92 -4.82 -2.19
CA SER A 70 -4.60 -3.45 -2.58
C SER A 70 -3.97 -2.65 -1.46
N LEU A 71 -4.41 -2.83 -0.21
CA LEU A 71 -3.76 -2.21 0.94
C LEU A 71 -2.26 -2.55 1.02
N ILE A 72 -1.93 -3.85 0.89
CA ILE A 72 -0.54 -4.32 0.94
C ILE A 72 0.26 -3.81 -0.27
N HIS A 73 -0.36 -3.80 -1.44
CA HIS A 73 0.24 -3.30 -2.68
C HIS A 73 0.53 -1.79 -2.59
N ASP A 74 -0.43 -0.97 -2.18
CA ASP A 74 -0.29 0.47 -2.00
C ASP A 74 0.80 0.81 -0.97
N ALA A 75 0.89 0.06 0.14
CA ALA A 75 1.94 0.24 1.15
C ALA A 75 3.35 -0.03 0.61
N LEU A 76 3.52 -1.11 -0.18
CA LEU A 76 4.80 -1.40 -0.85
C LEU A 76 5.11 -0.36 -1.93
N TYR A 77 4.09 0.08 -2.68
CA TYR A 77 4.24 1.11 -3.69
C TYR A 77 4.62 2.46 -3.09
N GLN A 78 4.09 2.80 -1.91
CA GLN A 78 4.50 3.99 -1.19
C GLN A 78 5.99 3.91 -0.82
N LEU A 79 6.48 2.79 -0.28
CA LEU A 79 7.90 2.60 -0.01
C LEU A 79 8.78 2.76 -1.27
N ILE A 80 8.31 2.27 -2.42
CA ILE A 80 9.00 2.47 -3.70
C ILE A 80 8.99 3.94 -4.11
N ARG A 81 7.83 4.60 -4.00
CA ARG A 81 7.64 6.00 -4.39
C ARG A 81 8.50 6.96 -3.54
N GLU A 82 8.63 6.69 -2.25
CA GLU A 82 9.51 7.44 -1.33
C GLU A 82 11.00 7.10 -1.51
N GLY A 83 11.35 6.21 -2.45
CA GLY A 83 12.73 5.82 -2.72
C GLY A 83 13.35 4.91 -1.66
N LEU A 84 12.56 4.40 -0.71
CA LEU A 84 13.01 3.48 0.33
C LEU A 84 13.20 2.06 -0.23
N LEU A 85 12.43 1.68 -1.25
CA LEU A 85 12.62 0.44 -2.01
C LEU A 85 12.98 0.74 -3.47
N SER A 86 13.95 0.00 -3.99
CA SER A 86 14.28 0.06 -5.42
C SER A 86 13.08 -0.41 -6.25
N ARG A 87 12.58 0.46 -7.13
CA ARG A 87 11.48 0.14 -8.06
C ARG A 87 11.82 -1.04 -8.96
N GLU A 88 13.04 -1.06 -9.51
CA GLU A 88 13.49 -2.10 -10.43
C GLU A 88 13.44 -3.48 -9.78
N GLN A 89 13.86 -3.57 -8.53
CA GLN A 89 13.94 -4.82 -7.78
C GLN A 89 12.58 -5.24 -7.20
N HIS A 90 11.80 -4.30 -6.68
CA HIS A 90 10.68 -4.62 -5.79
C HIS A 90 9.30 -4.50 -6.43
N ARG A 91 9.14 -3.79 -7.57
CA ARG A 91 7.81 -3.61 -8.18
C ARG A 91 7.19 -4.94 -8.61
N LEU A 92 7.95 -5.80 -9.26
CA LEU A 92 7.46 -7.12 -9.67
C LEU A 92 7.08 -7.99 -8.47
N ALA A 93 7.85 -7.90 -7.38
CA ALA A 93 7.54 -8.64 -6.14
C ALA A 93 6.22 -8.14 -5.52
N ALA A 94 5.99 -6.83 -5.47
CA ALA A 94 4.74 -6.24 -4.98
C ALA A 94 3.53 -6.65 -5.84
N ASP A 95 3.66 -6.61 -7.17
CA ASP A 95 2.61 -7.04 -8.11
C ASP A 95 2.29 -8.53 -7.94
N ASN A 96 3.32 -9.39 -7.83
CA ASN A 96 3.16 -10.82 -7.60
C ASN A 96 2.46 -11.10 -6.26
N LEU A 97 2.86 -10.40 -5.19
CA LEU A 97 2.26 -10.55 -3.87
C LEU A 97 0.76 -10.19 -3.89
N PHE A 98 0.35 -9.15 -4.61
CA PHE A 98 -1.06 -8.82 -4.78
C PHE A 98 -1.85 -10.01 -5.35
N ARG A 99 -1.34 -10.60 -6.45
CA ARG A 99 -1.95 -11.77 -7.10
C ARG A 99 -2.01 -12.96 -6.14
N ASP A 100 -0.91 -13.22 -5.45
CA ASP A 100 -0.78 -14.39 -4.58
C ASP A 100 -1.68 -14.28 -3.34
N ILE A 101 -1.84 -13.07 -2.78
CA ILE A 101 -2.85 -12.80 -1.73
C ILE A 101 -4.27 -13.05 -2.26
N CYS A 102 -4.56 -12.64 -3.49
CA CYS A 102 -5.89 -12.86 -4.07
C CYS A 102 -6.19 -14.36 -4.20
N ILE A 103 -5.22 -15.15 -4.66
CA ILE A 103 -5.35 -16.60 -4.80
C ILE A 103 -5.44 -17.28 -3.43
N ALA A 104 -4.56 -16.93 -2.49
CA ALA A 104 -4.50 -17.53 -1.15
C ALA A 104 -5.78 -17.30 -0.34
N ARG A 105 -6.51 -16.20 -0.61
CA ARG A 105 -7.79 -15.88 0.02
C ARG A 105 -9.01 -16.45 -0.71
N GLY A 106 -8.81 -17.38 -1.65
CA GLY A 106 -9.88 -18.08 -2.37
C GLY A 106 -10.38 -17.37 -3.62
N GLY A 107 -9.65 -16.35 -4.11
CA GLY A 107 -9.94 -15.71 -5.38
C GLY A 107 -9.67 -16.63 -6.58
N ASN A 108 -10.40 -16.39 -7.68
CA ASN A 108 -10.18 -17.13 -8.91
C ASN A 108 -8.79 -16.81 -9.51
N LYS A 109 -8.00 -17.84 -9.79
CA LYS A 109 -6.62 -17.71 -10.31
C LYS A 109 -6.55 -16.95 -11.64
N THR A 110 -7.49 -17.20 -12.54
CA THR A 110 -7.55 -16.53 -13.85
C THR A 110 -7.84 -15.05 -13.68
N ILE A 111 -8.82 -14.71 -12.82
CA ILE A 111 -9.17 -13.32 -12.53
C ILE A 111 -8.01 -12.59 -11.82
N ALA A 112 -7.35 -13.24 -10.86
CA ALA A 112 -6.15 -12.68 -10.22
C ALA A 112 -5.01 -12.43 -11.22
N GLY A 113 -4.86 -13.30 -12.22
CA GLY A 113 -3.93 -13.11 -13.34
C GLY A 113 -4.28 -11.90 -14.21
N ILE A 114 -5.56 -11.65 -14.49
CA ILE A 114 -6.01 -10.45 -15.21
C ILE A 114 -5.69 -9.18 -14.40
N TYR A 115 -5.95 -9.19 -13.08
CA TYR A 115 -5.64 -8.07 -12.20
C TYR A 115 -4.13 -7.78 -12.18
N TRP A 116 -3.32 -8.83 -12.05
CA TRP A 116 -1.86 -8.74 -12.13
C TRP A 116 -1.42 -8.11 -13.46
N GLN A 117 -1.98 -8.56 -14.59
CA GLN A 117 -1.64 -8.01 -15.90
C GLN A 117 -1.98 -6.51 -16.02
N GLY A 118 -3.11 -6.08 -15.42
CA GLY A 118 -3.47 -4.67 -15.31
C GLY A 118 -2.43 -3.85 -14.52
N LEU A 119 -1.97 -4.36 -13.37
CA LEU A 119 -0.89 -3.73 -12.59
C LEU A 119 0.40 -3.58 -13.40
N ARG A 120 0.75 -4.60 -14.20
CA ARG A 120 1.93 -4.56 -15.07
C ARG A 120 1.88 -3.45 -16.12
N TRP A 121 0.71 -3.20 -16.70
CA TRP A 121 0.53 -2.21 -17.76
C TRP A 121 0.32 -0.78 -17.25
N PHE A 122 -0.39 -0.60 -16.13
CA PHE A 122 -0.82 0.73 -15.69
C PHE A 122 -0.24 1.16 -14.35
N GLY A 123 0.22 0.23 -13.52
CA GLY A 123 0.71 0.51 -12.16
C GLY A 123 2.06 1.21 -12.13
N GLU A 124 2.83 1.19 -13.22
CA GLU A 124 4.17 1.77 -13.26
C GLU A 124 4.18 3.25 -12.85
N LYS A 125 3.17 4.03 -13.27
CA LYS A 125 3.11 5.46 -12.97
C LYS A 125 2.98 5.78 -11.48
N ALA A 126 2.35 4.89 -10.71
CA ALA A 126 2.15 5.07 -9.28
C ALA A 126 3.46 4.96 -8.46
N THR A 127 4.55 4.48 -9.09
CA THR A 127 5.87 4.33 -8.47
C THR A 127 6.84 5.48 -8.76
N TYR A 128 6.47 6.46 -9.59
CA TYR A 128 7.36 7.60 -9.86
C TYR A 128 7.46 8.52 -8.63
N PRO A 129 8.66 9.02 -8.30
CA PRO A 129 8.83 10.10 -7.32
C PRO A 129 8.35 11.39 -7.97
N VAL A 130 7.03 11.60 -8.05
CA VAL A 130 6.52 12.94 -8.32
C VAL A 130 6.89 13.75 -7.09
N LYS A 131 7.72 14.79 -7.25
CA LYS A 131 7.95 15.77 -6.19
C LYS A 131 6.56 16.21 -5.73
N ASN A 132 6.24 15.91 -4.47
CA ASN A 132 4.89 15.93 -3.94
C ASN A 132 4.27 17.34 -3.99
N ASP A 133 3.57 17.69 -5.08
CA ASP A 133 2.47 18.68 -5.05
C ASP A 133 1.21 18.08 -4.40
N LEU A 134 1.19 16.76 -4.24
CA LEU A 134 0.34 16.07 -3.28
C LEU A 134 1.08 16.18 -1.95
N GLU A 135 0.53 16.92 -1.00
CA GLU A 135 1.05 16.93 0.37
C GLU A 135 1.35 15.48 0.83
N PRO A 136 2.32 15.25 1.75
CA PRO A 136 2.37 13.97 2.46
C PRO A 136 0.94 13.56 2.81
N VAL A 137 0.63 12.26 2.80
CA VAL A 137 -0.72 11.67 3.01
C VAL A 137 -1.39 12.12 4.34
N ILE A 138 -0.75 13.03 5.06
CA ILE A 138 -1.16 13.75 6.24
C ILE A 138 -0.73 15.22 6.11
N GLU A 139 -1.72 16.10 5.97
CA GLU A 139 -1.65 17.43 6.54
C GLU A 139 -1.88 17.27 8.05
N ASP A 140 -0.83 16.87 8.79
CA ASP A 140 -0.84 16.98 10.25
C ASP A 140 -0.12 18.28 10.61
N LYS A 141 -0.84 19.40 10.49
CA LYS A 141 -0.41 20.72 10.98
C LYS A 141 -0.06 20.69 12.48
N ASP A 142 -0.33 19.60 13.21
CA ASP A 142 0.04 19.40 14.61
C ASP A 142 1.38 18.69 14.84
N ILE A 143 2.13 18.28 13.80
CA ILE A 143 3.48 17.69 13.97
C ILE A 143 4.55 18.78 14.05
N ILE A 144 4.41 19.89 13.33
CA ILE A 144 5.37 21.01 13.42
C ILE A 144 5.14 21.81 14.71
N LEU A 145 3.90 21.92 15.20
CA LEU A 145 3.59 22.68 16.43
C LEU A 145 3.96 21.96 17.74
N ARG A 146 4.24 20.65 17.72
CA ARG A 146 4.66 19.91 18.93
C ARG A 146 6.17 19.89 19.16
N ASN A 147 6.97 20.38 18.21
CA ASN A 147 8.42 20.51 18.35
C ASN A 147 8.89 21.96 18.61
N VAL A 148 7.96 22.87 18.91
CA VAL A 148 8.27 24.28 19.23
C VAL A 148 7.57 24.74 20.53
N ALA A 149 7.35 23.83 21.48
CA ALA A 149 6.87 24.16 22.83
C ALA A 149 7.76 23.54 23.90
#